data_AF-A0A7C9PUF0-F1
#
_entry.id   AF-A0A7C9PUF0-F1
#
_cell.length_a   1.000
_cell.length_b   1.000
_cell.length_c   1.000
_cell.angle_alpha   90.00
_cell.angle_beta   90.00
_cell.angle_gamma   90.00
#
_symmetry.space_group_name_H-M   'P 1'
#
loop_
_entity.id
_entity.type
_entity.pdbx_description
1 polymer ?
#
loop_
_entity_poly.entity_id
_entity_poly.type
_entity_poly.pdbx_seq_one_letter_code
_entity_poly.pdbx_strand_id
1 'polypeptide(L)' 'MTQQVLHPMVKMQRQVQSLVTSNVLKPTDSIWKIALLYGDKWSYWKQELEEFDFSMQDPVSHILAVENWEED' A
#
# COMPACT_ATOMS: atom_id res chain seq x y z
N MET A 1 -3.41 21.39 17.98
CA MET A 1 -2.78 20.72 16.82
C MET A 1 -3.06 19.23 16.95
N THR A 2 -4.19 18.79 16.42
CA THR A 2 -4.55 17.38 16.35
C THR A 2 -3.67 16.75 15.30
N GLN A 3 -2.67 15.97 15.72
CA GLN A 3 -2.04 15.02 14.82
C GLN A 3 -3.14 14.05 14.42
N GLN A 4 -3.80 14.30 13.28
CA GLN A 4 -4.54 13.26 12.58
C GLN A 4 -3.52 12.15 12.39
N VAL A 5 -3.64 11.11 13.22
CA VAL A 5 -2.88 9.89 13.07
C VAL A 5 -3.26 9.39 11.69
N LEU A 6 -2.41 9.66 10.70
CA LEU A 6 -2.63 9.22 9.33
C LEU A 6 -2.78 7.70 9.41
N HIS A 7 -3.96 7.20 9.01
CA HIS A 7 -4.24 5.78 8.96
C HIS A 7 -3.04 5.07 8.31
N PRO A 8 -2.56 3.94 8.88
CA PRO A 8 -1.44 3.18 8.33
C PRO A 8 -1.51 3.03 6.80
N MET A 9 -2.67 2.71 6.26
CA MET A 9 -2.86 2.55 4.81
C MET A 9 -2.57 3.80 3.99
N VAL A 10 -2.95 4.99 4.46
CA VAL A 10 -2.62 6.25 3.78
C VAL A 10 -1.11 6.43 3.69
N LYS A 11 -0.37 6.03 4.73
CA LYS A 11 1.10 6.09 4.72
C LYS A 11 1.68 5.10 3.72
N MET A 12 1.16 3.88 3.67
CA MET A 12 1.59 2.87 2.69
C MET A 12 1.31 3.33 1.26
N GLN A 13 0.09 3.77 0.97
CA GLN A 13 -0.32 4.26 -0.35
C GLN A 13 0.60 5.39 -0.84
N ARG A 14 0.93 6.37 0.01
CA ARG A 14 1.89 7.44 -0.32
C ARG A 14 3.28 6.92 -0.64
N GLN A 15 3.77 5.92 0.10
CA GLN A 15 5.07 5.30 -0.17
C GLN A 15 5.05 4.54 -1.50
N VAL A 16 4.01 3.76 -1.76
CA VAL A 16 3.80 3.04 -3.02
C VAL A 16 3.73 4.02 -4.20
N GLN A 17 3.03 5.14 -4.04
CA GLN A 17 2.97 6.20 -5.05
C GLN A 17 4.35 6.80 -5.33
N SER A 18 5.16 7.04 -4.29
CA SER A 18 6.54 7.52 -4.45
C SER A 18 7.42 6.53 -5.21
N LEU A 19 7.26 5.23 -4.94
CA LEU A 19 7.98 4.16 -5.65
C LEU A 19 7.59 4.07 -7.12
N VAL A 20 6.30 4.23 -7.43
CA VAL A 20 5.82 4.28 -8.81
C VAL A 20 6.32 5.52 -9.55
N THR A 21 6.28 6.67 -8.89
CA THR A 21 6.76 7.94 -9.45
C THR A 21 8.27 7.90 -9.70
N SER A 22 9.02 7.21 -8.83
CA SER A 22 10.46 6.98 -8.98
C SER A 22 10.81 5.87 -9.96
N ASN A 23 9.81 5.29 -10.64
CA ASN A 23 9.95 4.19 -11.61
C ASN A 23 10.59 2.91 -11.03
N VAL A 24 10.49 2.73 -9.70
CA VAL A 24 10.96 1.53 -8.98
C VAL A 24 9.92 0.41 -9.10
N LEU A 25 8.64 0.77 -9.08
CA LEU A 25 7.50 -0.11 -9.34
C LEU A 25 6.67 0.44 -10.50
N LYS A 26 6.02 -0.45 -11.24
CA LYS A 26 4.98 -0.07 -12.19
C LYS A 26 3.61 -0.22 -11.53
N PRO A 27 2.61 0.60 -11.90
CA PRO A 27 1.25 0.44 -11.39
C PRO A 27 0.62 -0.91 -11.81
N THR A 28 1.13 -1.52 -12.88
CA THR A 28 0.73 -2.85 -13.37
C THR A 28 1.49 -3.99 -12.70
N ASP A 29 2.50 -3.71 -11.88
CA ASP A 29 3.17 -4.74 -11.12
C ASP A 29 2.25 -5.27 -10.03
N SER A 30 2.39 -6.54 -9.67
CA SER A 30 1.61 -7.13 -8.59
C SER A 30 2.03 -6.60 -7.22
N ILE A 31 1.07 -6.45 -6.32
CA ILE A 31 1.24 -5.99 -4.94
C ILE A 31 2.34 -6.76 -4.20
N TRP A 32 2.52 -8.06 -4.43
CA TRP A 32 3.58 -8.85 -3.79
C TRP A 32 4.99 -8.28 -4.00
N LYS A 33 5.26 -7.54 -5.09
CA LYS A 33 6.57 -6.91 -5.30
C LYS A 33 6.91 -5.88 -4.22
N ILE A 34 5.89 -5.30 -3.59
CA ILE A 34 6.06 -4.38 -2.46
C ILE A 34 6.77 -5.10 -1.29
N ALA A 35 6.58 -6.41 -1.12
CA ALA A 35 7.27 -7.23 -0.12
C ALA A 35 8.79 -7.08 -0.14
N LEU A 36 9.36 -7.02 -1.35
CA LEU A 36 10.80 -6.91 -1.57
C LEU A 36 11.37 -5.58 -1.06
N LEU A 37 10.52 -4.55 -0.92
CA LEU A 37 10.89 -3.20 -0.51
C LEU A 37 10.65 -2.96 0.98
N TYR A 38 9.64 -3.63 1.57
CA TYR A 38 9.24 -3.44 2.96
C TYR A 38 9.94 -4.40 3.94
N GLY A 39 10.55 -5.49 3.44
CA GLY A 39 11.32 -6.43 4.25
C GLY A 39 10.52 -6.96 5.44
N ASP A 40 11.05 -6.80 6.65
CA ASP A 40 10.42 -7.28 7.89
C ASP A 40 9.05 -6.65 8.18
N LYS A 41 8.79 -5.45 7.65
CA LYS A 41 7.49 -4.78 7.81
C LYS A 41 6.42 -5.33 6.87
N TRP A 42 6.80 -6.12 5.87
CA TRP A 42 5.86 -6.62 4.88
C TRP A 42 4.78 -7.50 5.51
N SER A 43 5.13 -8.37 6.46
CA SER A 43 4.15 -9.27 7.08
C SER A 43 2.98 -8.51 7.72
N TYR A 44 3.26 -7.36 8.34
CA TYR A 44 2.24 -6.46 8.88
C TYR A 44 1.35 -5.88 7.76
N TRP A 45 1.97 -5.27 6.74
CA TRP A 45 1.22 -4.69 5.62
C TRP A 45 0.44 -5.73 4.81
N LYS A 46 0.97 -6.95 4.68
CA LYS A 46 0.31 -8.05 4.00
C LYS A 46 -1.02 -8.37 4.69
N GLN A 47 -0.98 -8.51 6.02
CA GLN A 47 -2.19 -8.79 6.79
C GLN A 47 -3.20 -7.66 6.61
N GLU A 48 -2.75 -6.42 6.76
CA GLU A 48 -3.67 -5.29 6.66
C GLU A 48 -4.27 -5.17 5.24
N LEU A 49 -3.47 -5.40 4.18
CA LEU A 49 -3.98 -5.48 2.80
C LEU A 49 -5.01 -6.62 2.62
N GLU A 50 -4.77 -7.78 3.23
CA GLU A 50 -5.73 -8.89 3.22
C GLU A 50 -7.02 -8.54 3.98
N GLU A 51 -6.96 -7.70 5.03
CA GLU A 51 -8.14 -7.19 5.75
C GLU A 51 -8.99 -6.24 4.89
N PHE A 52 -8.39 -5.58 3.90
CA PHE A 52 -9.08 -4.78 2.88
C PHE A 52 -9.39 -5.57 1.59
N ASP A 53 -9.37 -6.91 1.64
CA ASP A 53 -9.65 -7.82 0.52
C ASP A 53 -8.70 -7.68 -0.69
N PHE A 54 -7.49 -7.13 -0.51
CA PHE A 54 -6.49 -7.11 -1.58
C PHE A 54 -5.80 -8.46 -1.74
N SER A 55 -5.69 -8.91 -3.00
CA SER A 55 -4.86 -10.04 -3.37
C SER A 55 -3.43 -9.61 -3.65
N MET A 56 -2.45 -10.43 -3.26
CA MET A 56 -1.04 -10.19 -3.56
C MET A 56 -0.72 -10.22 -5.06
N GLN A 57 -1.63 -10.78 -5.87
CA GLN A 57 -1.52 -10.80 -7.33
C GLN A 57 -2.09 -9.53 -7.97
N ASP A 58 -2.94 -8.78 -7.25
CA ASP A 58 -3.57 -7.58 -7.77
C ASP A 58 -2.52 -6.54 -8.16
N PRO A 59 -2.83 -5.69 -9.15
CA PRO A 59 -1.93 -4.64 -9.55
C PRO A 59 -1.81 -3.58 -8.45
N VAL A 60 -0.62 -3.01 -8.32
CA VAL A 60 -0.33 -1.89 -7.42
C VAL A 60 -1.30 -0.71 -7.66
N SER A 61 -1.81 -0.54 -8.87
CA SER A 61 -2.83 0.46 -9.19
C SER A 61 -4.10 0.34 -8.36
N HIS A 62 -4.47 -0.86 -7.87
CA HIS A 62 -5.64 -1.02 -7.00
C HIS A 62 -5.45 -0.28 -5.67
N ILE A 63 -4.27 -0.39 -5.03
CA ILE A 63 -3.95 0.37 -3.81
C ILE A 63 -3.98 1.87 -4.09
N LEU A 64 -3.45 2.30 -5.24
CA LEU A 64 -3.41 3.72 -5.61
C LEU A 64 -4.79 4.30 -5.93
N ALA A 65 -5.75 3.47 -6.34
CA ALA A 65 -7.10 3.88 -6.68
C ALA A 65 -7.99 4.08 -5.43
N VAL A 66 -7.55 3.65 -4.25
CA VAL A 66 -8.31 3.86 -3.00
C VAL A 66 -8.30 5.34 -2.64
N GLU A 67 -9.47 5.99 -2.70
CA GLU A 67 -9.60 7.42 -2.42
C GLU A 67 -9.64 7.72 -0.92
N ASN A 68 -10.20 6.82 -0.12
CA ASN A 68 -10.26 6.97 1.33
C ASN A 68 -10.13 5.60 2.01
N TRP A 69 -9.28 5.55 3.02
CA TRP A 69 -9.18 4.40 3.92
C TRP A 69 -10.02 4.75 5.14
N GLU A 70 -11.34 4.57 5.02
CA GLU A 70 -12.24 4.74 6.16
C GLU A 70 -12.11 3.52 7.07
N GLU A 71 -11.53 3.72 8.25
CA GLU A 71 -11.78 2.87 9.41
C GLU A 71 -13.13 3.34 9.99
N ASP A 72 -14.14 2.47 9.99
CA ASP A 72 -15.43 2.71 10.67
C ASP A 72 -15.22 2.84 12.20
#